data_AF-A0A0M1J3K9-F1
#
_entry.id   AF-A0A0M1J3K9-F1
#
_cell.length_a   1.000
_cell.length_b   1.000
_cell.length_c   1.000
_cell.angle_alpha   90.00
_cell.angle_beta   90.00
_cell.angle_gamma   90.00
#
_symmetry.space_group_name_H-M   'P 1'
#
loop_
_entity.id
_entity.type
_entity.pdbx_description
1 polymer ?
#
loop_
_entity_poly.entity_id
_entity_poly.type
_entity_poly.pdbx_seq_one_letter_code
_entity_poly.pdbx_strand_id
1 'polypeptide(L)'
;MDGSAIASANDTSGAAGNAGDVTVNVTGDATITGTHSELASGHGVNLAIGTFTKGSGNAGNVTITANNLRIDRDGDIISKTRSTGHTGNITIKVTETMEVLNGTWVNTNTEDQGDAGSITVTAKNLIIDSGGIRAEAESYDGEDGSDSYLSTGNTGAVSVEVTELLKIQNNGVIESVSIAGSAGTVTIKAANLEMSNGLIASVRDGYESTTGDTGGVVIDVTGDMTVSGSRSEGGDSLTIGIAAFNGNGNAGPVTMNIGGTLTLVNTGIATSAQSGAAGNIYIDPPAIKITNSRITT
;
A
#
# COMPACT_ATOMS: atom_id res chain seq x y z
N MET A 1 -6.29 21.15 6.27
CA MET A 1 -5.41 21.99 5.44
C MET A 1 -6.05 22.04 4.08
N ASP A 2 -6.51 23.22 3.67
CA ASP A 2 -7.21 23.40 2.40
C ASP A 2 -6.20 23.98 1.40
N GLY A 3 -5.68 23.13 0.50
CA GLY A 3 -4.99 23.55 -0.72
C GLY A 3 -3.53 24.02 -0.64
N SER A 4 -2.81 23.87 0.47
CA SER A 4 -1.35 24.10 0.52
C SER A 4 -0.60 22.79 0.79
N ALA A 5 0.25 22.36 -0.13
CA ALA A 5 1.10 21.19 0.07
C ALA A 5 2.14 21.42 1.18
N ILE A 6 2.30 20.48 2.11
CA ILE A 6 3.43 20.41 3.03
C ILE A 6 4.45 19.43 2.45
N ALA A 7 5.45 19.95 1.75
CA ALA A 7 6.41 19.11 1.07
C ALA A 7 7.87 19.51 1.33
N SER A 8 8.75 18.51 1.25
CA SER A 8 10.21 18.66 1.24
C SER A 8 10.74 17.95 0.00
N ALA A 9 11.38 18.69 -0.91
CA ALA A 9 11.76 18.16 -2.21
C ALA A 9 13.19 18.52 -2.61
N ASN A 10 13.89 17.58 -3.23
CA ASN A 10 15.05 17.83 -4.08
C ASN A 10 14.73 17.43 -5.52
N ASP A 11 14.20 18.38 -6.30
CA ASP A 11 13.74 18.18 -7.68
C ASP A 11 14.86 18.44 -8.72
N THR A 12 16.13 18.43 -8.31
CA THR A 12 17.25 18.63 -9.25
C THR A 12 17.74 17.29 -9.78
N SER A 13 17.55 17.04 -11.07
CA SER A 13 18.12 15.88 -11.77
C SER A 13 19.63 15.78 -11.52
N GLY A 14 20.11 14.60 -11.12
CA GLY A 14 21.53 14.35 -10.86
C GLY A 14 22.07 14.93 -9.54
N ALA A 15 21.24 15.57 -8.71
CA ALA A 15 21.65 16.00 -7.39
C ALA A 15 21.73 14.82 -6.41
N ALA A 16 22.82 14.73 -5.66
CA ALA A 16 23.01 13.71 -4.63
C ALA A 16 22.42 14.09 -3.25
N GLY A 17 21.71 15.22 -3.16
CA GLY A 17 21.13 15.72 -1.91
C GLY A 17 19.86 14.97 -1.52
N ASN A 18 19.71 14.65 -0.24
CA ASN A 18 18.49 14.04 0.29
C ASN A 18 17.39 15.09 0.51
N ALA A 19 16.13 14.69 0.37
CA ALA A 19 15.02 15.50 0.91
C ALA A 19 15.01 15.41 2.44
N GLY A 20 14.59 16.49 3.10
CA GLY A 20 14.35 16.48 4.55
C GLY A 20 13.07 15.76 4.93
N ASP A 21 12.95 15.36 6.19
CA ASP A 21 11.75 14.74 6.74
C ASP A 21 10.59 15.75 6.87
N VAL A 22 9.35 15.26 6.74
CA VAL A 22 8.12 16.01 6.98
C VAL A 22 7.43 15.48 8.23
N THR A 23 7.13 16.37 9.18
CA THR A 23 6.35 16.04 10.37
C THR A 23 5.15 16.95 10.49
N VAL A 24 3.96 16.37 10.62
CA VAL A 24 2.69 17.08 10.81
C VAL A 24 2.05 16.59 12.10
N ASN A 25 1.85 17.50 13.05
CA ASN A 25 1.20 17.19 14.33
C ASN A 25 -0.07 18.03 14.46
N VAL A 26 -1.22 17.38 14.53
CA VAL A 26 -2.53 18.03 14.66
C VAL A 26 -3.16 17.56 15.97
N THR A 27 -3.48 18.48 16.86
CA THR A 27 -4.08 18.16 18.17
C THR A 27 -5.59 17.92 18.11
N GLY A 28 -6.16 17.82 16.92
CA GLY A 28 -7.60 17.76 16.65
C GLY A 28 -7.87 17.11 15.29
N ASP A 29 -8.96 17.52 14.65
CA ASP A 29 -9.36 16.98 13.36
C ASP A 29 -8.51 17.57 12.23
N ALA A 30 -7.94 16.69 11.42
CA ALA A 30 -7.20 17.04 10.23
C ALA A 30 -7.97 16.54 9.00
N THR A 31 -8.29 17.45 8.09
CA THR A 31 -8.66 17.09 6.71
C THR A 31 -7.54 17.48 5.79
N ILE A 32 -7.06 16.53 4.99
CA ILE A 32 -6.04 16.71 3.96
C ILE A 32 -6.76 16.65 2.62
N THR A 33 -6.74 17.77 1.92
CA THR A 33 -7.14 17.88 0.51
C THR A 33 -5.99 18.47 -0.26
N GLY A 34 -5.77 17.98 -1.47
CA GLY A 34 -4.73 18.48 -2.34
C GLY A 34 -5.26 19.40 -3.43
N THR A 35 -4.32 20.03 -4.07
CA THR A 35 -4.47 20.63 -5.39
C THR A 35 -3.38 20.03 -6.24
N HIS A 36 -3.69 19.69 -7.49
CA HIS A 36 -2.70 19.23 -8.47
C HIS A 36 -1.42 20.09 -8.39
N SER A 37 -0.31 19.47 -8.03
CA SER A 37 0.94 20.19 -7.77
C SER A 37 2.01 19.77 -8.77
N GLU A 38 2.57 20.74 -9.48
CA GLU A 38 3.71 20.55 -10.41
C GLU A 38 5.05 20.42 -9.67
N LEU A 39 5.06 19.85 -8.45
CA LEU A 39 6.28 19.67 -7.63
C LEU A 39 7.24 18.61 -8.21
N ALA A 40 6.83 17.91 -9.26
CA ALA A 40 7.68 17.14 -10.14
C ALA A 40 7.62 17.80 -11.52
N SER A 41 8.71 18.40 -11.96
CA SER A 41 8.83 18.99 -13.30
C SER A 41 8.25 18.05 -14.37
N GLY A 42 7.06 18.35 -14.90
CA GLY A 42 6.44 17.66 -16.03
C GLY A 42 5.46 16.52 -15.72
N HIS A 43 5.25 16.11 -14.46
CA HIS A 43 4.25 15.10 -14.11
C HIS A 43 3.49 15.52 -12.85
N GLY A 44 2.22 15.84 -13.02
CA GLY A 44 1.40 16.30 -11.91
C GLY A 44 1.25 15.25 -10.82
N VAL A 45 1.73 15.57 -9.62
CA VAL A 45 1.47 14.78 -8.42
C VAL A 45 0.29 15.43 -7.69
N ASN A 46 -0.70 14.62 -7.32
CA ASN A 46 -1.79 15.03 -6.45
C ASN A 46 -1.28 15.05 -5.01
N LEU A 47 -0.38 15.99 -4.70
CA LEU A 47 0.37 15.98 -3.44
C LEU A 47 -0.19 16.99 -2.44
N ALA A 48 -0.57 16.50 -1.26
CA ALA A 48 -0.87 17.37 -0.12
C ALA A 48 0.20 17.31 0.98
N ILE A 49 0.81 16.14 1.25
CA ILE A 49 1.92 16.02 2.21
C ILE A 49 2.97 15.07 1.66
N GLY A 50 4.24 15.45 1.60
CA GLY A 50 5.23 14.44 1.24
C GLY A 50 6.66 14.87 1.02
N THR A 51 7.47 13.87 0.68
CA THR A 51 8.89 14.03 0.39
C THR A 51 9.18 13.54 -1.02
N PHE A 52 10.06 14.25 -1.75
CA PHE A 52 10.36 13.91 -3.13
C PHE A 52 11.83 14.11 -3.49
N THR A 53 12.43 13.14 -4.17
CA THR A 53 13.77 13.28 -4.78
C THR A 53 13.78 12.86 -6.24
N LYS A 54 14.29 13.74 -7.12
CA LYS A 54 14.52 13.42 -8.54
C LYS A 54 15.92 12.86 -8.80
N GLY A 55 16.92 13.31 -8.04
CA GLY A 55 18.31 12.83 -8.13
C GLY A 55 18.59 11.58 -7.28
N SER A 56 19.85 11.16 -7.20
CA SER A 56 20.28 9.94 -6.50
C SER A 56 20.23 10.04 -4.96
N GLY A 57 19.67 11.12 -4.42
CA GLY A 57 19.46 11.29 -2.98
C GLY A 57 18.20 10.61 -2.50
N ASN A 58 18.14 10.30 -1.21
CA ASN A 58 17.00 9.65 -0.58
C ASN A 58 15.86 10.64 -0.32
N ALA A 59 14.61 10.18 -0.44
CA ALA A 59 13.46 10.91 0.05
C ALA A 59 13.43 10.87 1.59
N GLY A 60 12.91 11.94 2.22
CA GLY A 60 12.72 12.00 3.66
C GLY A 60 11.56 11.13 4.14
N ASN A 61 11.46 10.93 5.45
CA ASN A 61 10.32 10.27 6.08
C ASN A 61 9.14 11.23 6.22
N VAL A 62 7.93 10.67 6.29
CA VAL A 62 6.71 11.43 6.61
C VAL A 62 6.11 10.89 7.91
N THR A 63 5.93 11.76 8.90
CA THR A 63 5.26 11.44 10.16
C THR A 63 4.03 12.32 10.34
N ILE A 64 2.87 11.70 10.56
CA ILE A 64 1.62 12.42 10.81
C ILE A 64 1.03 11.93 12.14
N THR A 65 0.67 12.86 13.01
CA THR A 65 -0.13 12.59 14.21
C THR A 65 -1.39 13.45 14.19
N ALA A 66 -2.55 12.85 14.48
CA ALA A 66 -3.84 13.53 14.50
C ALA A 66 -4.81 12.85 15.48
N ASN A 67 -5.86 13.57 15.90
CA ASN A 67 -6.96 12.91 16.62
C ASN A 67 -7.87 12.18 15.64
N ASN A 68 -8.38 12.91 14.64
CA ASN A 68 -9.06 12.36 13.48
C ASN A 68 -8.31 12.81 12.22
N LEU A 69 -8.22 11.94 11.22
CA LEU A 69 -7.54 12.23 9.96
C LEU A 69 -8.42 11.82 8.80
N ARG A 70 -8.77 12.77 7.93
CA ARG A 70 -9.46 12.51 6.67
C ARG A 70 -8.56 12.89 5.52
N ILE A 71 -8.28 11.95 4.63
CA ILE A 71 -7.53 12.14 3.39
C ILE A 71 -8.52 12.01 2.25
N ASP A 72 -8.64 13.06 1.45
CA ASP A 72 -9.72 13.20 0.47
C ASP A 72 -9.28 14.13 -0.67
N ARG A 73 -9.94 14.06 -1.83
CA ARG A 73 -9.76 14.96 -3.00
C ARG A 73 -8.30 15.35 -3.27
N ASP A 74 -7.59 14.50 -4.01
CA ASP A 74 -6.19 14.71 -4.43
C ASP A 74 -5.20 14.91 -3.25
N GLY A 75 -5.59 14.48 -2.04
CA GLY A 75 -4.87 14.72 -0.79
C GLY A 75 -3.73 13.76 -0.50
N ASP A 76 -2.96 13.30 -1.50
CA ASP A 76 -2.05 12.17 -1.26
C ASP A 76 -0.95 12.51 -0.26
N ILE A 77 -0.57 11.48 0.51
CA ILE A 77 0.57 11.49 1.42
C ILE A 77 1.66 10.61 0.82
N ILE A 78 2.78 11.20 0.40
CA ILE A 78 3.78 10.46 -0.36
C ILE A 78 5.22 10.59 0.18
N SER A 79 6.02 9.57 -0.07
CA SER A 79 7.48 9.63 -0.01
C SER A 79 8.00 8.98 -1.29
N LYS A 80 8.63 9.77 -2.18
CA LYS A 80 8.88 9.35 -3.55
C LYS A 80 10.29 9.66 -4.05
N THR A 81 10.86 8.74 -4.83
CA THR A 81 12.17 8.88 -5.48
C THR A 81 12.07 8.43 -6.94
N ARG A 82 12.75 9.14 -7.86
CA ARG A 82 12.79 8.81 -9.29
C ARG A 82 14.12 8.23 -9.78
N SER A 83 15.04 7.96 -8.85
CA SER A 83 16.39 7.53 -9.20
C SER A 83 16.88 6.50 -8.18
N THR A 84 18.19 6.32 -8.09
CA THR A 84 18.84 5.30 -7.27
C THR A 84 18.74 5.52 -5.76
N GLY A 85 18.24 6.67 -5.32
CA GLY A 85 17.99 6.95 -3.90
C GLY A 85 16.77 6.19 -3.38
N HIS A 86 16.76 5.86 -2.09
CA HIS A 86 15.65 5.16 -1.44
C HIS A 86 14.55 6.14 -1.01
N THR A 87 13.31 5.69 -0.93
CA THR A 87 12.25 6.50 -0.28
C THR A 87 12.34 6.38 1.24
N GLY A 88 11.91 7.42 1.95
CA GLY A 88 11.70 7.35 3.39
C GLY A 88 10.39 6.65 3.76
N ASN A 89 10.24 6.29 5.03
CA ASN A 89 9.06 5.62 5.55
C ASN A 89 7.90 6.60 5.80
N ILE A 90 6.67 6.11 5.78
CA ILE A 90 5.48 6.86 6.21
C ILE A 90 4.96 6.27 7.51
N THR A 91 4.82 7.10 8.54
CA THR A 91 4.21 6.74 9.83
C THR A 91 3.03 7.64 10.12
N ILE A 92 1.84 7.06 10.26
CA ILE A 92 0.61 7.79 10.57
C ILE A 92 0.03 7.24 11.88
N LYS A 93 -0.19 8.13 12.85
CA LYS A 93 -0.79 7.80 14.15
C LYS A 93 -2.02 8.64 14.38
N VAL A 94 -3.18 8.00 14.33
CA VAL A 94 -4.48 8.62 14.55
C VAL A 94 -5.08 8.04 15.82
N THR A 95 -5.53 8.88 16.76
CA THR A 95 -6.05 8.36 18.03
C THR A 95 -7.48 7.84 17.91
N GLU A 96 -8.28 8.42 17.02
CA GLU A 96 -9.67 8.04 16.76
C GLU A 96 -9.79 7.51 15.32
N THR A 97 -10.42 8.26 14.42
CA THR A 97 -10.78 7.76 13.09
C THR A 97 -9.86 8.29 12.00
N MET A 98 -9.35 7.38 11.17
CA MET A 98 -8.69 7.68 9.91
C MET A 98 -9.59 7.31 8.73
N GLU A 99 -9.72 8.20 7.75
CA GLU A 99 -10.45 7.98 6.51
C GLU A 99 -9.53 8.22 5.31
N VAL A 100 -9.43 7.26 4.39
CA VAL A 100 -8.74 7.38 3.09
C VAL A 100 -9.79 7.24 1.99
N LEU A 101 -10.07 8.33 1.28
CA LEU A 101 -11.30 8.45 0.50
C LEU A 101 -11.02 8.86 -0.95
N ASN A 102 -11.97 8.55 -1.84
CA ASN A 102 -12.12 9.19 -3.16
C ASN A 102 -10.84 9.17 -4.02
N GLY A 103 -10.16 8.04 -4.10
CA GLY A 103 -8.99 7.86 -4.97
C GLY A 103 -7.68 8.38 -4.38
N THR A 104 -7.65 8.77 -3.11
CA THR A 104 -6.43 9.26 -2.45
C THR A 104 -5.54 8.13 -1.94
N TRP A 105 -4.25 8.44 -1.81
CA TRP A 105 -3.21 7.47 -1.48
C TRP A 105 -2.33 7.88 -0.29
N VAL A 106 -1.93 6.88 0.49
CA VAL A 106 -0.74 6.92 1.34
C VAL A 106 0.31 6.04 0.67
N ASN A 107 1.37 6.62 0.11
CA ASN A 107 2.26 5.91 -0.81
C ASN A 107 3.76 6.16 -0.57
N THR A 108 4.55 5.10 -0.42
CA THR A 108 6.01 5.15 -0.60
C THR A 108 6.35 4.60 -1.97
N ASN A 109 6.95 5.40 -2.85
CA ASN A 109 7.05 5.07 -4.27
C ASN A 109 8.47 5.29 -4.83
N THR A 110 9.06 4.23 -5.36
CA THR A 110 10.35 4.29 -6.07
C THR A 110 10.16 3.94 -7.53
N GLU A 111 10.72 4.76 -8.43
CA GLU A 111 10.56 4.58 -9.88
C GLU A 111 11.80 3.95 -10.57
N ASP A 112 12.88 3.67 -9.82
CA ASP A 112 14.16 3.16 -10.36
C ASP A 112 14.79 2.14 -9.37
N GLN A 113 16.12 2.10 -9.21
CA GLN A 113 16.81 1.06 -8.43
C GLN A 113 16.68 1.18 -6.90
N GLY A 114 16.26 2.33 -6.37
CA GLY A 114 16.11 2.54 -4.93
C GLY A 114 14.97 1.71 -4.35
N ASP A 115 15.05 1.33 -3.08
CA ASP A 115 13.97 0.62 -2.38
C ASP A 115 12.85 1.58 -1.92
N ALA A 116 11.60 1.09 -1.98
CA ALA A 116 10.47 1.77 -1.38
C ALA A 116 10.45 1.54 0.15
N GLY A 117 10.03 2.56 0.89
CA GLY A 117 9.95 2.56 2.33
C GLY A 117 8.81 1.69 2.82
N SER A 118 8.73 1.56 4.14
CA SER A 118 7.61 0.91 4.81
C SER A 118 6.54 1.95 5.17
N ILE A 119 5.30 1.49 5.28
CA ILE A 119 4.18 2.28 5.77
C ILE A 119 3.65 1.68 7.05
N THR A 120 3.51 2.50 8.09
CA THR A 120 2.90 2.11 9.36
C THR A 120 1.73 3.04 9.67
N VAL A 121 0.54 2.47 9.84
CA VAL A 121 -0.68 3.19 10.22
C VAL A 121 -1.23 2.61 11.51
N THR A 122 -1.45 3.46 12.51
CA THR A 122 -2.18 3.10 13.73
C THR A 122 -3.41 3.98 13.87
N ALA A 123 -4.58 3.39 14.06
CA ALA A 123 -5.83 4.11 14.29
C ALA A 123 -6.73 3.37 15.29
N LYS A 124 -7.76 4.02 15.82
CA LYS A 124 -8.84 3.30 16.50
C LYS A 124 -9.81 2.73 15.49
N ASN A 125 -10.22 3.54 14.52
CA ASN A 125 -11.01 3.13 13.37
C ASN A 125 -10.32 3.57 12.09
N LEU A 126 -10.29 2.71 11.06
CA LEU A 126 -9.76 3.04 9.74
C LEU A 126 -10.78 2.67 8.68
N ILE A 127 -11.15 3.64 7.84
CA ILE A 127 -12.03 3.48 6.71
C ILE A 127 -11.25 3.79 5.44
N ILE A 128 -11.16 2.82 4.52
CA ILE A 128 -10.61 3.01 3.18
C ILE A 128 -11.77 2.85 2.20
N ASP A 129 -12.12 3.93 1.51
CA ASP A 129 -13.25 3.99 0.59
C ASP A 129 -12.78 4.54 -0.75
N SER A 130 -12.58 3.65 -1.73
CA SER A 130 -12.01 3.99 -3.04
C SER A 130 -10.63 4.64 -3.00
N GLY A 131 -9.87 4.53 -1.90
CA GLY A 131 -8.48 4.99 -1.79
C GLY A 131 -7.51 3.84 -1.47
N GLY A 132 -6.28 4.15 -1.08
CA GLY A 132 -5.33 3.09 -0.77
C GLY A 132 -4.14 3.45 0.11
N ILE A 133 -3.55 2.41 0.70
CA ILE A 133 -2.27 2.46 1.40
C ILE A 133 -1.34 1.51 0.66
N ARG A 134 -0.26 2.02 0.06
CA ARG A 134 0.58 1.21 -0.84
C ARG A 134 2.06 1.51 -0.68
N ALA A 135 2.88 0.47 -0.52
CA ALA A 135 4.32 0.58 -0.77
C ALA A 135 4.60 0.06 -2.18
N GLU A 136 5.30 0.84 -3.01
CA GLU A 136 5.35 0.61 -4.46
C GLU A 136 6.76 0.81 -5.04
N ALA A 137 7.20 -0.16 -5.82
CA ALA A 137 8.35 -0.06 -6.70
C ALA A 137 7.88 -0.27 -8.14
N GLU A 138 7.71 0.83 -8.86
CA GLU A 138 7.17 0.87 -10.22
C GLU A 138 8.24 1.29 -11.23
N SER A 139 8.11 0.92 -12.50
CA SER A 139 9.10 1.28 -13.53
C SER A 139 8.84 2.70 -14.02
N TYR A 140 9.90 3.50 -14.13
CA TYR A 140 9.83 4.78 -14.82
C TYR A 140 9.90 4.59 -16.34
N ASP A 141 8.91 5.12 -17.06
CA ASP A 141 9.07 5.42 -18.48
C ASP A 141 9.61 6.84 -18.60
N GLY A 142 10.80 7.00 -19.19
CA GLY A 142 11.46 8.29 -19.31
C GLY A 142 10.57 9.37 -19.97
N GLU A 143 10.82 10.65 -19.65
CA GLU A 143 10.02 11.79 -20.17
C GLU A 143 9.98 11.85 -21.72
N ASP A 144 10.95 11.23 -22.40
CA ASP A 144 11.06 11.13 -23.87
C ASP A 144 10.74 9.74 -24.45
N GLY A 145 10.29 8.77 -23.63
CA GLY A 145 9.95 7.40 -24.03
C GLY A 145 11.14 6.57 -24.56
N SER A 146 12.38 7.03 -24.33
CA SER A 146 13.60 6.43 -24.88
C SER A 146 14.27 5.42 -23.96
N ASP A 147 14.05 5.52 -22.65
CA ASP A 147 14.63 4.65 -21.63
C ASP A 147 13.53 4.22 -20.66
N SER A 148 13.09 2.96 -20.78
CA SER A 148 12.27 2.30 -19.76
C SER A 148 13.22 1.64 -18.77
N TYR A 149 13.31 2.19 -17.56
CA TYR A 149 14.06 1.57 -16.48
C TYR A 149 13.12 0.63 -15.74
N LEU A 150 13.43 -0.67 -15.80
CA LEU A 150 12.79 -1.63 -14.91
C LEU A 150 13.22 -1.29 -13.48
N SER A 151 12.27 -0.85 -12.64
CA SER A 151 12.55 -0.63 -11.22
C SER A 151 12.90 -1.95 -10.56
N THR A 152 14.14 -2.06 -10.10
CA THR A 152 14.65 -3.21 -9.36
C THR A 152 14.53 -3.05 -7.85
N GLY A 153 13.95 -1.94 -7.39
CA GLY A 153 13.74 -1.66 -5.98
C GLY A 153 12.86 -2.72 -5.30
N ASN A 154 13.20 -3.07 -4.06
CA ASN A 154 12.30 -3.83 -3.20
C ASN A 154 11.28 -2.87 -2.57
N THR A 155 10.15 -3.40 -2.10
CA THR A 155 9.20 -2.60 -1.30
C THR A 155 9.28 -2.96 0.18
N GLY A 156 9.13 -1.93 1.01
CA GLY A 156 8.97 -2.09 2.45
C GLY A 156 7.63 -2.72 2.83
N ALA A 157 7.50 -3.07 4.11
CA ALA A 157 6.27 -3.65 4.63
C ALA A 157 5.17 -2.59 4.77
N VAL A 158 3.91 -3.03 4.66
CA VAL A 158 2.75 -2.21 5.01
C VAL A 158 2.10 -2.79 6.27
N SER A 159 2.10 -2.03 7.35
CA SER A 159 1.54 -2.43 8.65
C SER A 159 0.40 -1.52 9.04
N VAL A 160 -0.78 -2.10 9.26
CA VAL A 160 -2.00 -1.40 9.66
C VAL A 160 -2.50 -2.02 10.97
N GLU A 161 -2.51 -1.22 12.03
CA GLU A 161 -2.99 -1.62 13.36
C GLU A 161 -4.18 -0.75 13.76
N VAL A 162 -5.34 -1.39 13.93
CA VAL A 162 -6.61 -0.75 14.20
C VAL A 162 -7.22 -1.35 15.46
N THR A 163 -7.48 -0.54 16.49
CA THR A 163 -7.94 -1.12 17.76
C THR A 163 -9.42 -1.51 17.77
N GLU A 164 -10.22 -0.99 16.84
CA GLU A 164 -11.64 -1.30 16.68
C GLU A 164 -11.93 -1.84 15.26
N LEU A 165 -12.45 -1.01 14.35
CA LEU A 165 -12.91 -1.45 13.03
C LEU A 165 -11.95 -1.00 11.91
N LEU A 166 -11.45 -1.98 11.16
CA LEU A 166 -10.91 -1.74 9.82
C LEU A 166 -12.01 -2.02 8.79
N LYS A 167 -12.38 -0.99 8.03
CA LYS A 167 -13.35 -1.08 6.94
C LYS A 167 -12.70 -0.75 5.61
N ILE A 168 -12.81 -1.64 4.63
CA ILE A 168 -12.27 -1.46 3.28
C ILE A 168 -13.42 -1.64 2.28
N GLN A 169 -13.71 -0.62 1.47
CA GLN A 169 -14.83 -0.66 0.55
C GLN A 169 -14.55 0.02 -0.79
N ASN A 170 -15.37 -0.29 -1.79
CA ASN A 170 -15.41 0.38 -3.09
C ASN A 170 -14.03 0.48 -3.79
N ASN A 171 -13.33 -0.65 -3.90
CA ASN A 171 -11.96 -0.75 -4.42
C ASN A 171 -10.89 -0.13 -3.53
N GLY A 172 -11.14 -0.04 -2.22
CA GLY A 172 -10.10 0.28 -1.24
C GLY A 172 -9.00 -0.79 -1.20
N VAL A 173 -7.73 -0.36 -1.07
CA VAL A 173 -6.59 -1.29 -1.10
C VAL A 173 -5.57 -1.08 0.03
N ILE A 174 -4.92 -2.16 0.43
CA ILE A 174 -3.71 -2.15 1.28
C ILE A 174 -2.69 -3.11 0.67
N GLU A 175 -1.61 -2.57 0.11
CA GLU A 175 -0.72 -3.37 -0.74
C GLU A 175 0.76 -3.08 -0.58
N SER A 176 1.58 -4.09 -0.83
CA SER A 176 3.00 -3.93 -1.14
C SER A 176 3.23 -4.47 -2.54
N VAL A 177 3.69 -3.63 -3.47
CA VAL A 177 3.74 -3.94 -4.90
C VAL A 177 5.14 -3.70 -5.44
N SER A 178 5.72 -4.69 -6.07
CA SER A 178 7.02 -4.56 -6.75
C SER A 178 6.95 -5.10 -8.16
N ILE A 179 7.64 -4.48 -9.12
CA ILE A 179 7.74 -5.04 -10.47
C ILE A 179 8.85 -6.10 -10.54
N ALA A 180 10.11 -5.70 -10.30
CA ALA A 180 11.25 -6.61 -10.40
C ALA A 180 11.84 -7.03 -9.04
N GLY A 181 11.90 -6.13 -8.06
CA GLY A 181 12.39 -6.44 -6.71
C GLY A 181 11.43 -7.31 -5.89
N SER A 182 11.76 -7.53 -4.63
CA SER A 182 10.90 -8.28 -3.71
C SER A 182 9.79 -7.40 -3.14
N ALA A 183 8.58 -7.96 -2.99
CA ALA A 183 7.48 -7.25 -2.35
C ALA A 183 7.51 -7.45 -0.83
N GLY A 184 7.22 -6.41 -0.06
CA GLY A 184 7.11 -6.46 1.39
C GLY A 184 5.91 -7.27 1.89
N THR A 185 5.93 -7.62 3.17
CA THR A 185 4.78 -8.24 3.85
C THR A 185 3.71 -7.19 4.15
N VAL A 186 2.44 -7.55 3.93
CA VAL A 186 1.29 -6.74 4.40
C VAL A 186 0.76 -7.33 5.71
N THR A 187 0.76 -6.54 6.78
CA THR A 187 0.32 -6.95 8.12
C THR A 187 -0.87 -6.13 8.58
N ILE A 188 -1.95 -6.82 8.95
CA ILE A 188 -3.19 -6.22 9.46
C ILE A 188 -3.44 -6.72 10.87
N LYS A 189 -3.67 -5.79 11.81
CA LYS A 189 -4.18 -6.08 13.15
C LYS A 189 -5.46 -5.29 13.36
N ALA A 190 -6.56 -5.96 13.68
CA ALA A 190 -7.85 -5.29 13.91
C ALA A 190 -8.66 -5.96 15.02
N ALA A 191 -9.57 -5.25 15.67
CA ALA A 191 -10.60 -5.94 16.47
C ALA A 191 -11.66 -6.58 15.56
N ASN A 192 -12.12 -5.86 14.54
CA ASN A 192 -12.99 -6.39 13.49
C ASN A 192 -12.52 -5.91 12.12
N LEU A 193 -12.71 -6.73 11.10
CA LEU A 193 -12.39 -6.41 9.71
C LEU A 193 -13.62 -6.61 8.83
N GLU A 194 -14.06 -5.53 8.17
CA GLU A 194 -15.13 -5.55 7.18
C GLU A 194 -14.60 -5.11 5.82
N MET A 195 -14.60 -6.01 4.84
CA MET A 195 -14.17 -5.72 3.48
C MET A 195 -15.27 -5.99 2.46
N SER A 196 -15.50 -5.04 1.55
CA SER A 196 -16.45 -5.16 0.44
C SER A 196 -15.86 -4.58 -0.85
N ASN A 197 -15.54 -5.46 -1.82
CA ASN A 197 -14.84 -5.09 -3.05
C ASN A 197 -13.51 -4.38 -2.78
N GLY A 198 -12.72 -4.85 -1.81
CA GLY A 198 -11.38 -4.34 -1.52
C GLY A 198 -10.29 -5.38 -1.83
N LEU A 199 -9.01 -4.98 -1.69
CA LEU A 199 -7.87 -5.90 -1.77
C LEU A 199 -6.85 -5.64 -0.67
N ILE A 200 -6.35 -6.73 -0.08
CA ILE A 200 -5.16 -6.72 0.79
C ILE A 200 -4.15 -7.68 0.16
N ALA A 201 -3.03 -7.17 -0.35
CA ALA A 201 -2.12 -8.02 -1.10
C ALA A 201 -0.63 -7.67 -1.04
N SER A 202 0.20 -8.70 -1.09
CA SER A 202 1.63 -8.59 -1.40
C SER A 202 1.85 -9.09 -2.82
N VAL A 203 2.15 -8.17 -3.73
CA VAL A 203 2.11 -8.44 -5.18
C VAL A 203 3.46 -8.18 -5.80
N ARG A 204 3.85 -9.09 -6.69
CA ARG A 204 4.94 -8.88 -7.61
C ARG A 204 4.53 -9.29 -9.02
N ASP A 205 4.53 -8.33 -9.94
CA ASP A 205 4.09 -8.58 -11.32
C ASP A 205 5.11 -9.42 -12.10
N GLY A 206 6.41 -9.19 -11.87
CA GLY A 206 7.50 -9.98 -12.46
C GLY A 206 7.78 -9.65 -13.92
N TYR A 207 9.08 -9.56 -14.26
CA TYR A 207 9.57 -9.51 -15.64
C TYR A 207 10.46 -10.74 -15.90
N GLU A 208 10.52 -11.25 -17.13
CA GLU A 208 11.09 -12.58 -17.51
C GLU A 208 12.59 -12.81 -17.17
N SER A 209 13.24 -11.97 -16.37
CA SER A 209 14.65 -12.12 -15.97
C SER A 209 14.93 -11.69 -14.52
N THR A 210 13.91 -11.61 -13.68
CA THR A 210 13.98 -11.07 -12.32
C THR A 210 13.50 -12.13 -11.30
N THR A 211 14.08 -12.19 -10.10
CA THR A 211 13.90 -13.31 -9.14
C THR A 211 13.42 -12.89 -7.75
N GLY A 212 12.69 -11.77 -7.63
CA GLY A 212 12.16 -11.30 -6.35
C GLY A 212 11.03 -12.18 -5.82
N ASP A 213 10.94 -12.31 -4.50
CA ASP A 213 9.87 -13.04 -3.80
C ASP A 213 8.83 -12.05 -3.22
N THR A 214 7.63 -12.51 -2.88
CA THR A 214 6.68 -11.69 -2.11
C THR A 214 6.69 -12.03 -0.62
N GLY A 215 6.54 -11.01 0.22
CA GLY A 215 6.56 -11.15 1.68
C GLY A 215 5.30 -11.78 2.27
N GLY A 216 4.21 -11.86 1.50
CA GLY A 216 2.95 -12.47 1.93
C GLY A 216 2.04 -11.53 2.72
N VAL A 217 0.97 -12.09 3.28
CA VAL A 217 -0.06 -11.35 4.02
C VAL A 217 -0.27 -12.00 5.38
N VAL A 218 -0.27 -11.18 6.44
CA VAL A 218 -0.54 -11.59 7.82
C VAL A 218 -1.72 -10.79 8.35
N ILE A 219 -2.76 -11.46 8.83
CA ILE A 219 -3.97 -10.83 9.37
C ILE A 219 -4.26 -11.42 10.75
N ASP A 220 -4.25 -10.57 11.78
CA ASP A 220 -4.69 -10.92 13.13
C ASP A 220 -5.95 -10.10 13.47
N VAL A 221 -7.10 -10.77 13.53
CA VAL A 221 -8.38 -10.15 13.92
C VAL A 221 -8.86 -10.77 15.22
N THR A 222 -9.13 -9.98 16.25
CA THR A 222 -9.58 -10.55 17.54
C THR A 222 -11.06 -10.94 17.56
N GLY A 223 -11.86 -10.31 16.70
CA GLY A 223 -13.30 -10.51 16.57
C GLY A 223 -13.68 -11.08 15.21
N ASP A 224 -14.75 -10.56 14.61
CA ASP A 224 -15.27 -11.08 13.35
C ASP A 224 -14.53 -10.48 12.14
N MET A 225 -14.39 -11.30 11.09
CA MET A 225 -13.81 -10.90 9.83
C MET A 225 -14.76 -11.24 8.69
N THR A 226 -15.21 -10.23 7.94
CA THR A 226 -16.02 -10.41 6.74
C THR A 226 -15.28 -9.89 5.53
N VAL A 227 -15.14 -10.74 4.51
CA VAL A 227 -14.63 -10.35 3.20
C VAL A 227 -15.69 -10.66 2.16
N SER A 228 -16.07 -9.65 1.40
CA SER A 228 -17.11 -9.76 0.40
C SER A 228 -16.74 -9.07 -0.90
N GLY A 229 -17.34 -9.54 -1.98
CA GLY A 229 -17.23 -8.90 -3.28
C GLY A 229 -15.89 -9.13 -3.97
N SER A 230 -15.72 -8.40 -5.07
CA SER A 230 -14.77 -8.74 -6.12
C SER A 230 -13.87 -7.58 -6.50
N ARG A 231 -12.56 -7.84 -6.50
CA ARG A 231 -11.61 -7.19 -7.39
C ARG A 231 -11.08 -8.27 -8.35
N SER A 232 -11.04 -7.96 -9.65
CA SER A 232 -10.35 -8.79 -10.64
C SER A 232 -8.93 -8.25 -10.76
N GLU A 233 -7.96 -9.04 -10.36
CA GLU A 233 -6.54 -8.79 -10.61
C GLU A 233 -5.93 -9.98 -11.35
N GLY A 234 -4.94 -9.71 -12.20
CA GLY A 234 -4.12 -10.75 -12.84
C GLY A 234 -4.75 -11.49 -14.02
N GLY A 235 -5.84 -10.99 -14.63
CA GLY A 235 -6.47 -11.65 -15.79
C GLY A 235 -7.20 -12.97 -15.46
N ASP A 236 -7.22 -13.37 -14.20
CA ASP A 236 -7.99 -14.49 -13.70
C ASP A 236 -9.48 -14.12 -13.61
N SER A 237 -10.34 -15.04 -14.06
CA SER A 237 -11.81 -14.91 -14.05
C SER A 237 -12.42 -15.00 -12.64
N LEU A 238 -11.61 -14.93 -11.58
CA LEU A 238 -12.01 -15.26 -10.21
C LEU A 238 -11.71 -14.11 -9.26
N THR A 239 -12.67 -13.84 -8.39
CA THR A 239 -12.71 -12.67 -7.49
C THR A 239 -11.75 -12.89 -6.32
N ILE A 240 -10.84 -11.94 -6.05
CA ILE A 240 -9.84 -12.10 -4.99
C ILE A 240 -9.83 -10.84 -4.11
N GLY A 241 -9.89 -11.04 -2.80
CA GLY A 241 -9.86 -9.97 -1.80
C GLY A 241 -8.61 -10.01 -0.92
N ILE A 242 -7.95 -11.15 -0.79
CA ILE A 242 -6.69 -11.29 -0.04
C ILE A 242 -5.72 -12.12 -0.85
N ALA A 243 -4.50 -11.62 -1.07
CA ALA A 243 -3.58 -12.30 -1.97
C ALA A 243 -2.09 -12.16 -1.65
N ALA A 244 -1.33 -13.17 -2.06
CA ALA A 244 0.10 -13.01 -2.35
C ALA A 244 0.39 -13.52 -3.76
N PHE A 245 0.83 -12.65 -4.67
CA PHE A 245 1.05 -13.00 -6.07
C PHE A 245 2.47 -12.74 -6.50
N ASN A 246 3.05 -13.66 -7.28
CA ASN A 246 4.37 -13.48 -7.84
C ASN A 246 4.42 -13.94 -9.31
N GLY A 247 4.85 -13.08 -10.22
CA GLY A 247 5.19 -13.50 -11.58
C GLY A 247 6.41 -14.45 -11.56
N ASN A 248 7.59 -13.91 -11.30
CA ASN A 248 8.85 -14.66 -11.39
C ASN A 248 9.59 -14.85 -10.06
N GLY A 249 9.09 -15.73 -9.21
CA GLY A 249 9.63 -16.01 -7.88
C GLY A 249 8.62 -16.76 -7.02
N ASN A 250 8.89 -16.91 -5.74
CA ASN A 250 7.98 -17.53 -4.80
C ASN A 250 6.95 -16.53 -4.29
N ALA A 251 5.70 -16.98 -4.18
CA ALA A 251 4.66 -16.22 -3.50
C ALA A 251 4.78 -16.44 -1.98
N GLY A 252 4.69 -15.35 -1.22
CA GLY A 252 4.63 -15.40 0.23
C GLY A 252 3.37 -16.09 0.75
N PRO A 253 3.36 -16.52 2.02
CA PRO A 253 2.19 -17.15 2.62
C PRO A 253 1.08 -16.13 2.88
N VAL A 254 -0.15 -16.63 3.02
CA VAL A 254 -1.26 -15.89 3.63
C VAL A 254 -1.58 -16.55 4.97
N THR A 255 -1.39 -15.83 6.07
CA THR A 255 -1.68 -16.30 7.43
C THR A 255 -2.77 -15.44 8.05
N MET A 256 -3.84 -16.06 8.53
CA MET A 256 -4.95 -15.34 9.15
C MET A 256 -5.35 -16.01 10.46
N ASN A 257 -5.20 -15.29 11.57
CA ASN A 257 -5.71 -15.68 12.89
C ASN A 257 -6.94 -14.83 13.19
N ILE A 258 -8.09 -15.48 13.39
CA ILE A 258 -9.36 -14.80 13.63
C ILE A 258 -9.97 -15.31 14.93
N GLY A 259 -10.23 -14.43 15.89
CA GLY A 259 -10.84 -14.78 17.17
C GLY A 259 -12.36 -15.02 17.11
N GLY A 260 -13.03 -14.52 16.07
CA GLY A 260 -14.46 -14.69 15.82
C GLY A 260 -14.77 -15.54 14.57
N THR A 261 -15.84 -15.17 13.86
CA THR A 261 -16.24 -15.86 12.63
C THR A 261 -15.53 -15.24 11.42
N LEU A 262 -14.90 -16.09 10.60
CA LEU A 262 -14.50 -15.71 9.25
C LEU A 262 -15.66 -15.92 8.27
N THR A 263 -16.11 -14.87 7.60
CA THR A 263 -17.17 -14.91 6.59
C THR A 263 -16.63 -14.46 5.23
N LEU A 264 -16.70 -15.34 4.22
CA LEU A 264 -16.31 -15.08 2.84
C LEU A 264 -17.54 -15.14 1.93
N VAL A 265 -17.80 -14.07 1.17
CA VAL A 265 -18.97 -13.96 0.28
C VAL A 265 -18.57 -13.42 -1.10
N ASN A 266 -18.70 -14.24 -2.15
CA ASN A 266 -18.36 -13.86 -3.53
C ASN A 266 -16.90 -13.37 -3.70
N THR A 267 -15.96 -13.94 -2.94
CA THR A 267 -14.57 -13.46 -2.87
C THR A 267 -13.55 -14.61 -2.91
N GLY A 268 -12.26 -14.27 -2.82
CA GLY A 268 -11.18 -15.23 -2.89
C GLY A 268 -10.01 -14.89 -1.98
N ILE A 269 -9.33 -15.94 -1.53
CA ILE A 269 -8.04 -15.87 -0.85
C ILE A 269 -7.08 -16.70 -1.66
N ALA A 270 -5.98 -16.09 -2.10
CA ALA A 270 -5.08 -16.74 -3.03
C ALA A 270 -3.62 -16.53 -2.69
N THR A 271 -2.81 -17.53 -2.98
CA THR A 271 -1.40 -17.32 -3.29
C THR A 271 -1.16 -17.85 -4.69
N SER A 272 -0.30 -17.23 -5.49
CA SER A 272 0.07 -17.81 -6.79
C SER A 272 1.45 -17.37 -7.23
N ALA A 273 2.16 -18.27 -7.89
CA ALA A 273 3.45 -18.01 -8.52
C ALA A 273 3.43 -18.51 -9.97
N GLN A 274 3.83 -17.69 -10.94
CA GLN A 274 3.82 -18.11 -12.36
C GLN A 274 5.00 -19.02 -12.70
N SER A 275 6.20 -18.76 -12.16
CA SER A 275 7.39 -19.61 -12.39
C SER A 275 8.08 -20.13 -11.12
N GLY A 276 7.64 -19.73 -9.92
CA GLY A 276 8.13 -20.24 -8.63
C GLY A 276 7.10 -21.06 -7.85
N ALA A 277 7.31 -21.21 -6.53
CA ALA A 277 6.36 -21.90 -5.66
C ALA A 277 5.29 -20.94 -5.13
N ALA A 278 4.03 -21.36 -5.15
CA ALA A 278 2.97 -20.66 -4.45
C ALA A 278 3.15 -20.76 -2.92
N GLY A 279 2.63 -19.77 -2.21
CA GLY A 279 2.67 -19.71 -0.75
C GLY A 279 1.69 -20.70 -0.10
N ASN A 280 1.89 -20.93 1.19
CA ASN A 280 0.90 -21.65 1.99
C ASN A 280 -0.19 -20.69 2.46
N ILE A 281 -1.42 -21.21 2.60
CA ILE A 281 -2.53 -20.48 3.23
C ILE A 281 -2.87 -21.14 4.57
N TYR A 282 -2.74 -20.38 5.65
CA TYR A 282 -3.08 -20.77 7.02
C TYR A 282 -4.23 -19.91 7.54
N ILE A 283 -5.33 -20.54 7.96
CA ILE A 283 -6.57 -19.86 8.40
C ILE A 283 -7.05 -20.52 9.69
N ASP A 284 -7.06 -19.77 10.80
CA ASP A 284 -7.45 -20.27 12.12
C ASP A 284 -8.58 -19.43 12.77
N PRO A 285 -9.85 -19.70 12.41
CA PRO A 285 -11.03 -19.15 13.07
C PRO A 285 -11.77 -20.22 13.89
N PRO A 286 -12.44 -19.85 15.00
CA PRO A 286 -13.42 -20.70 15.66
C PRO A 286 -14.59 -21.15 14.76
N ALA A 287 -14.97 -20.32 13.78
CA ALA A 287 -16.01 -20.63 12.81
C ALA A 287 -15.73 -20.01 11.44
N ILE A 288 -16.04 -20.75 10.38
CA ILE A 288 -15.89 -20.27 9.00
C ILE A 288 -17.20 -20.42 8.22
N LYS A 289 -17.56 -19.39 7.46
CA LYS A 289 -18.70 -19.36 6.54
C LYS A 289 -18.21 -18.94 5.16
N ILE A 290 -18.38 -19.82 4.17
CA ILE A 290 -17.94 -19.58 2.80
C ILE A 290 -19.15 -19.67 1.88
N THR A 291 -19.45 -18.60 1.15
CA THR A 291 -20.52 -18.53 0.15
C THR A 291 -19.95 -18.06 -1.16
N ASN A 292 -20.05 -18.87 -2.22
CA ASN A 292 -19.56 -18.56 -3.57
C ASN A 292 -18.12 -17.98 -3.59
N SER A 293 -17.25 -18.56 -2.77
CA SER A 293 -15.90 -18.03 -2.55
C SER A 293 -14.85 -19.13 -2.71
N ARG A 294 -13.59 -18.75 -2.94
CA ARG A 294 -12.48 -19.67 -3.23
C ARG A 294 -11.29 -19.44 -2.30
N ILE A 295 -10.60 -20.51 -1.94
CA ILE A 295 -9.25 -20.46 -1.35
C ILE A 295 -8.35 -21.30 -2.26
N THR A 296 -7.24 -20.73 -2.76
CA THR A 296 -6.38 -21.41 -3.75
C THR A 296 -4.91 -21.06 -3.54
N THR A 297 -4.04 -22.03 -3.82
CA THR A 297 -2.59 -21.87 -3.94
C THR A 297 -2.15 -22.19 -5.35
#